data_AF-A0A3N0ENX8-F1
#
_entry.id   AF-A0A3N0ENX8-F1
#
_cell.length_a   1.000
_cell.length_b   1.000
_cell.length_c   1.000
_cell.angle_alpha   90.00
_cell.angle_beta   90.00
_cell.angle_gamma   90.00
#
_symmetry.space_group_name_H-M   'P 1'
#
loop_
_entity.id
_entity.type
_entity.pdbx_description
1 polymer ?
#
loop_
_entity_poly.entity_id
_entity_poly.type
_entity_poly.pdbx_seq_one_letter_code
_entity_poly.pdbx_strand_id
1 'polypeptide(L)' 'MNNNITGEKITFSKMELEEARTAITSLIHKCEKAKDKVKKNSSQETLLKRRIKALQISASLIEEKISKGI' A
#
# COMPACT_ATOMS: atom_id res chain seq x y z
N MET A 1 5.58 -4.19 -23.52
CA MET A 1 5.18 -4.07 -22.11
C MET A 1 3.71 -4.44 -22.08
N ASN A 2 3.41 -5.67 -21.68
CA ASN A 2 2.14 -6.31 -22.01
C ASN A 2 1.03 -5.77 -21.11
N ASN A 3 0.23 -4.88 -21.69
CA ASN A 3 -1.05 -4.45 -21.16
C ASN A 3 -2.08 -5.55 -21.41
N ASN A 4 -2.16 -6.54 -20.53
CA ASN A 4 -3.30 -7.45 -20.49
C ASN A 4 -4.42 -6.79 -19.69
N ILE A 5 -5.24 -6.02 -20.40
CA ILE A 5 -6.61 -5.70 -20.00
C ILE A 5 -7.42 -6.96 -20.31
N THR A 6 -7.42 -7.94 -19.41
CA THR A 6 -8.30 -9.10 -19.50
C THR A 6 -8.97 -9.31 -18.15
N GLY A 7 -10.30 -9.44 -18.17
CA GLY A 7 -11.14 -9.78 -17.01
C GLY A 7 -10.92 -11.21 -16.50
N GLU A 8 -9.67 -11.65 -16.48
CA GLU A 8 -9.25 -12.88 -15.84
C GLU A 8 -9.06 -12.59 -14.35
N LYS A 9 -9.59 -13.47 -13.50
CA LYS A 9 -9.46 -13.35 -12.04
C LYS A 9 -7.99 -13.59 -11.67
N ILE A 10 -7.19 -12.52 -11.63
CA ILE A 10 -5.80 -12.58 -11.19
C ILE A 10 -5.80 -13.14 -9.76
N THR A 11 -5.27 -14.35 -9.61
CA THR A 11 -5.18 -15.04 -8.33
C THR A 11 -3.75 -14.91 -7.85
N PHE A 12 -3.55 -14.10 -6.81
CA PHE A 12 -2.26 -13.97 -6.14
C PHE A 12 -2.11 -15.10 -5.12
N SER A 13 -0.90 -15.64 -5.01
CA SER A 13 -0.55 -16.58 -3.95
C SER A 13 -0.51 -15.88 -2.59
N LYS A 14 -0.62 -16.66 -1.51
CA LYS A 14 -0.53 -16.13 -0.15
C LYS A 14 0.82 -15.46 0.09
N MET A 15 1.89 -16.02 -0.50
CA MET A 15 3.25 -15.50 -0.40
C MET A 15 3.36 -14.10 -1.02
N GLU A 16 2.86 -13.93 -2.26
CA GLU A 16 2.86 -12.62 -2.93
C GLU A 16 2.05 -11.57 -2.16
N LEU A 17 0.94 -11.98 -1.56
CA LEU A 17 0.12 -11.08 -0.71
C LEU A 17 0.86 -10.67 0.57
N GLU A 18 1.54 -11.59 1.24
CA GLU A 18 2.35 -11.28 2.45
C GLU A 18 3.59 -10.42 2.12
N GLU A 19 4.23 -10.66 0.96
CA GLU A 19 5.32 -9.82 0.46
C GLU A 19 4.83 -8.40 0.17
N ALA A 20 3.69 -8.27 -0.52
CA ALA A 20 3.07 -6.98 -0.80
C ALA A 20 2.69 -6.25 0.50
N ARG A 21 2.12 -6.95 1.47
CA ARG A 21 1.80 -6.42 2.80
C ARG A 21 3.04 -5.90 3.52
N THR A 22 4.14 -6.66 3.48
CA THR A 22 5.43 -6.27 4.08
C THR A 22 6.00 -5.01 3.39
N ALA A 23 5.94 -4.96 2.06
CA ALA A 23 6.40 -3.81 1.29
C ALA A 23 5.57 -2.55 1.60
N ILE A 24 4.25 -2.67 1.67
CA ILE A 24 3.34 -1.55 1.99
C ILE A 24 3.58 -1.05 3.42
N THR A 25 3.74 -1.95 4.38
CA THR A 25 4.05 -1.59 5.77
C THR A 25 5.37 -0.79 5.84
N SER A 26 6.38 -1.24 5.09
CA SER A 26 7.65 -0.52 4.98
C SER A 26 7.49 0.87 4.34
N LEU A 27 6.62 1.00 3.33
CA LEU A 27 6.33 2.29 2.68
C LEU A 27 5.61 3.26 3.63
N ILE A 28 4.65 2.77 4.43
CA ILE A 28 3.96 3.57 5.44
C ILE A 28 4.99 4.15 6.42
N HIS A 29 5.86 3.30 6.97
CA HIS A 29 6.87 3.72 7.94
C HIS A 29 7.86 4.74 7.35
N LYS A 30 8.26 4.57 6.07
CA LYS A 30 9.08 5.55 5.35
C LYS A 30 8.35 6.88 5.16
N CYS A 31 7.05 6.85 4.84
CA CYS A 31 6.25 8.06 4.68
C CYS A 31 6.05 8.79 6.01
N GLU A 32 5.87 8.08 7.12
CA GLU A 32 5.80 8.65 8.47
C GLU A 32 7.10 9.35 8.84
N LYS A 33 8.23 8.67 8.70
CA LYS A 33 9.57 9.26 8.92
C LYS A 33 9.83 10.47 8.02
N ALA A 34 9.36 10.46 6.78
CA ALA A 34 9.47 11.59 5.88
C ALA A 34 8.56 12.75 6.32
N LYS A 35 7.34 12.45 6.80
CA LYS A 35 6.37 13.44 7.29
C LYS A 35 6.93 14.22 8.46
N ASP A 36 7.67 13.57 9.35
CA ASP A 36 8.24 14.21 10.54
C ASP A 36 9.41 15.16 10.21
N LYS A 37 9.98 15.06 9.00
CA LYS A 37 11.08 15.91 8.53
C LYS A 37 10.63 17.10 7.69
N VAL A 38 9.38 17.13 7.22
CA VAL A 38 8.88 18.23 6.37
C VAL A 38 8.26 19.34 7.21
N LYS A 39 8.23 20.56 6.64
CA LYS A 39 7.61 21.71 7.29
C LYS A 39 6.12 21.45 7.55
N LYS A 40 5.65 21.79 8.75
CA LYS A 40 4.23 21.75 9.10
C LYS A 40 3.40 22.67 8.19
N ASN A 41 2.19 22.24 7.85
CA ASN A 41 1.25 22.86 6.92
C ASN A 41 1.79 23.04 5.50
N SER A 42 2.81 22.26 5.10
CA SER A 42 3.34 22.27 3.75
C SER A 42 2.53 21.37 2.81
N SER A 43 2.67 21.59 1.51
CA SER A 43 2.11 20.70 0.49
C SER A 43 2.69 19.28 0.61
N GLN A 44 3.95 19.16 1.01
CA GLN A 44 4.63 17.88 1.25
C GLN A 44 4.00 17.12 2.43
N GLU A 45 3.68 17.79 3.54
CA GLU A 45 2.98 17.15 4.66
C GLU A 45 1.61 16.61 4.23
N THR A 46 0.85 17.41 3.48
CA THR A 46 -0.47 17.02 2.95
C THR A 46 -0.35 15.81 2.02
N LEU A 47 0.62 15.81 1.12
CA LEU A 47 0.90 14.70 0.21
C LEU A 47 1.24 13.42 0.98
N LEU A 48 2.11 13.51 1.99
CA LEU A 48 2.52 12.35 2.79
C LEU A 48 1.35 11.79 3.61
N LYS A 49 0.50 12.63 4.21
CA LYS A 49 -0.73 12.20 4.88
C LYS A 49 -1.66 11.43 3.94
N ARG A 50 -1.87 11.94 2.72
CA ARG A 50 -2.71 11.27 1.71
C ARG A 50 -2.12 9.93 1.26
N ARG A 51 -0.80 9.86 1.06
CA ARG A 51 -0.08 8.62 0.72
C ARG A 51 -0.22 7.57 1.81
N ILE A 52 0.01 7.95 3.08
CA ILE A 52 -0.14 7.06 4.22
C ILE A 52 -1.57 6.48 4.26
N LYS A 53 -2.58 7.34 4.12
CA LYS A 53 -3.99 6.90 4.10
C LYS A 53 -4.28 5.90 2.97
N ALA A 54 -3.78 6.16 1.75
CA ALA A 54 -3.95 5.23 0.63
C ALA A 54 -3.24 3.89 0.86
N LEU A 55 -2.02 3.92 1.41
CA LEU A 55 -1.27 2.71 1.74
C LEU A 55 -1.94 1.89 2.84
N GLN A 56 -2.53 2.53 3.85
CA GLN A 56 -3.30 1.86 4.90
C GLN A 56 -4.53 1.14 4.32
N ILE A 57 -5.28 1.79 3.42
CA ILE A 57 -6.40 1.17 2.72
C ILE A 57 -5.92 -0.05 1.92
N SER A 58 -4.82 0.09 1.18
CA SER A 58 -4.24 -1.02 0.42
C SER A 58 -3.83 -2.20 1.32
N ALA A 59 -3.19 -1.92 2.46
CA ALA A 59 -2.84 -2.96 3.44
C ALA A 59 -4.08 -3.69 3.98
N SER A 60 -5.15 -2.95 4.30
CA SER A 60 -6.41 -3.55 4.76
C SER A 60 -7.04 -4.47 3.70
N LEU A 61 -7.02 -4.07 2.43
CA LEU A 61 -7.53 -4.90 1.33
C LEU A 61 -6.71 -6.18 1.14
N ILE A 62 -5.39 -6.10 1.30
CA ILE A 62 -4.52 -7.28 1.24
C ILE A 62 -4.78 -8.21 2.42
N GLU A 63 -4.90 -7.67 3.64
CA GLU A 63 -5.20 -8.44 4.85
C GLU A 63 -6.57 -9.13 4.74
N GLU A 64 -7.57 -8.44 4.19
CA GLU A 64 -8.89 -9.00 3.89
C GLU A 64 -8.78 -10.16 2.89
N LYS A 65 -7.95 -9.99 1.85
CA LYS A 65 -7.72 -11.03 0.83
C LYS A 65 -7.00 -12.25 1.41
N ILE A 66 -6.05 -12.06 2.32
CA ILE A 66 -5.35 -13.15 3.04
C ILE A 66 -6.33 -13.87 3.98
N SER A 67 -7.13 -13.10 4.73
CA SER A 67 -8.05 -13.62 5.75
C SER A 67 -9.25 -14.36 5.18
N LYS A 68 -9.76 -13.94 4.02
CA LYS A 68 -10.88 -14.61 3.34
C LYS A 68 -10.51 -16.00 2.80
N GLY A 69 -9.26 -16.42 2.93
CA GLY A 69 -8.74 -17.61 2.27
C GLY A 69 -8.68 -17.37 0.76
N ILE A 70 -7.62 -17.85 0.12
CA ILE A 70 -7.58 -17.90 -1.36
C ILE A 70 -8.74 -18.76 -1.86
#